data_AF-A0A0P6XSJ3-F1
#
_entry.id   AF-A0A0P6XSJ3-F1
#
_cell.length_a   1.000
_cell.length_b   1.000
_cell.length_c   1.000
_cell.angle_alpha   90.00
_cell.angle_beta   90.00
_cell.angle_gamma   90.00
#
_symmetry.space_group_name_H-M   'P 1'
#
loop_
_entity.id
_entity.type
_entity.pdbx_description
1 polymer ?
#
loop_
_entity_poly.entity_id
_entity_poly.type
_entity_poly.pdbx_seq_one_letter_code
_entity_poly.pdbx_strand_id
1 'polypeptide(L)'
;MLEIGAATIVEQLELAATNQLQALFEAALQAADECICTAAPEWLGHCKLMVDTGDQVGYVSRTEANGHNSWSNIPKPLGAATKAEITIYIAVYGIDDRHAQLAAQAAQTMLKQLM
;
A
#
# COMPACT_ATOMS: atom_id res chain seq x y z
N MET A 1 17.13 21.02 0.06
CA MET A 1 16.07 20.18 0.66
C MET A 1 15.57 19.30 -0.47
N LEU A 2 15.66 17.98 -0.35
CA LEU A 2 15.05 17.09 -1.35
C LEU A 2 13.54 17.27 -1.25
N GLU A 3 12.89 17.46 -2.39
CA GLU A 3 11.43 17.47 -2.47
C GLU A 3 10.89 16.12 -1.99
N ILE A 4 9.77 16.14 -1.26
CA ILE A 4 9.07 14.95 -0.83
C ILE A 4 7.71 14.98 -1.51
N GLY A 5 7.49 14.07 -2.44
CA GLY A 5 6.18 13.84 -3.01
C GLY A 5 5.39 12.94 -2.09
N ALA A 6 4.18 13.36 -1.72
CA ALA A 6 3.33 12.62 -0.81
C ALA A 6 1.89 12.47 -1.33
N ALA A 7 1.29 11.33 -1.02
CA ALA A 7 -0.11 11.06 -1.31
C ALA A 7 -0.73 10.13 -0.27
N THR A 8 -2.03 10.27 -0.08
CA THR A 8 -2.81 9.37 0.77
C THR A 8 -4.14 9.08 0.11
N ILE A 9 -4.50 7.79 0.03
CA ILE A 9 -5.82 7.32 -0.38
C ILE A 9 -6.40 6.54 0.79
N VAL A 10 -7.65 6.84 1.15
CA VAL A 10 -8.44 6.07 2.11
C VAL A 10 -9.64 5.50 1.37
N GLU A 11 -9.88 4.20 1.55
CA GLU A 11 -10.97 3.51 0.87
C GLU A 11 -11.62 2.46 1.77
N GLN A 12 -12.93 2.28 1.63
CA GLN A 12 -13.65 1.18 2.24
C GLN A 12 -13.84 0.05 1.23
N LEU A 13 -13.30 -1.12 1.53
CA LEU A 13 -13.43 -2.31 0.68
C LEU A 13 -14.06 -3.46 1.47
N GLU A 14 -14.82 -4.31 0.78
CA GLU A 14 -15.30 -5.56 1.35
C GLU A 14 -14.26 -6.65 1.11
N LEU A 15 -13.73 -7.22 2.20
CA LEU A 15 -12.76 -8.30 2.19
C LEU A 15 -13.50 -9.62 2.41
N ALA A 16 -13.46 -10.53 1.45
CA ALA A 16 -13.98 -11.88 1.59
C ALA A 16 -13.08 -12.76 2.48
N ALA A 17 -13.66 -13.80 3.08
CA ALA A 17 -12.93 -14.76 3.92
C ALA A 17 -11.82 -15.51 3.15
N THR A 18 -11.96 -15.63 1.83
CA THR A 18 -10.99 -16.29 0.94
C THR A 18 -9.83 -15.38 0.54
N ASN A 19 -9.88 -14.08 0.82
CA ASN A 19 -8.80 -13.17 0.48
C ASN A 19 -7.56 -13.44 1.34
N GLN A 20 -6.42 -13.66 0.68
CA GLN A 20 -5.12 -13.73 1.34
C GLN A 20 -4.58 -12.31 1.55
N LEU A 21 -5.03 -11.65 2.63
CA LEU A 21 -4.75 -10.23 2.90
C LEU A 21 -3.27 -9.87 2.78
N GLN A 22 -2.38 -10.72 3.31
CA GLN A 22 -0.94 -10.50 3.21
C GLN A 22 -0.49 -10.41 1.74
N ALA A 23 -0.82 -11.41 0.91
CA ALA A 23 -0.43 -11.45 -0.49
C ALA A 23 -1.01 -10.28 -1.30
N LEU A 24 -2.27 -9.91 -1.02
CA LEU A 24 -2.93 -8.77 -1.66
C LEU A 24 -2.20 -7.45 -1.39
N PHE A 25 -1.86 -7.20 -0.13
CA PHE A 25 -1.23 -5.96 0.28
C PHE A 25 0.23 -5.90 -0.17
N GLU A 26 0.94 -7.02 -0.18
CA GLU A 26 2.29 -7.11 -0.72
C GLU A 26 2.32 -6.88 -2.24
N ALA A 27 1.36 -7.44 -2.98
CA ALA A 27 1.20 -7.17 -4.41
C ALA A 27 0.86 -5.70 -4.69
N ALA A 28 0.01 -5.08 -3.88
CA ALA A 28 -0.33 -3.67 -4.01
C ALA A 28 0.87 -2.75 -3.70
N LEU A 29 1.67 -3.07 -2.68
CA LEU A 29 2.94 -2.36 -2.45
C LEU A 29 3.92 -2.51 -3.61
N GLN A 30 3.99 -3.70 -4.19
CA GLN A 30 4.82 -3.95 -5.37
C GLN A 30 4.38 -3.08 -6.56
N ALA A 31 3.08 -2.95 -6.80
CA ALA A 31 2.55 -2.07 -7.85
C ALA A 31 2.89 -0.58 -7.61
N ALA A 32 2.83 -0.11 -6.36
CA ALA A 32 3.29 1.24 -6.03
C ALA A 32 4.79 1.41 -6.27
N ASP A 33 5.60 0.46 -5.83
CA ASP A 33 7.06 0.47 -6.02
C ASP A 33 7.44 0.53 -7.51
N GLU A 34 6.85 -0.34 -8.32
CA GLU A 34 7.07 -0.36 -9.77
C GLU A 34 6.70 0.98 -10.42
N CYS A 35 5.58 1.58 -9.99
CA CYS A 35 5.16 2.90 -10.45
C CYS A 35 6.18 3.99 -10.08
N ILE A 36 6.65 4.01 -8.83
CA ILE A 36 7.66 5.00 -8.37
C ILE A 36 8.97 4.81 -9.13
N CYS A 37 9.41 3.57 -9.35
CA CYS A 37 10.63 3.24 -10.06
C CYS A 37 10.66 3.79 -11.50
N THR A 38 9.51 4.08 -12.12
CA THR A 38 9.47 4.73 -13.45
C THR A 38 9.98 6.17 -13.43
N ALA A 39 9.88 6.87 -12.30
CA ALA A 39 10.30 8.25 -12.13
C ALA A 39 11.57 8.37 -11.25
N ALA A 40 11.73 7.48 -10.27
CA ALA A 40 12.85 7.43 -9.34
C ALA A 40 13.29 5.97 -9.11
N PRO A 41 14.20 5.42 -9.96
CA PRO A 41 14.59 4.01 -9.90
C PRO A 41 15.27 3.56 -8.60
N GLU A 42 15.88 4.51 -7.88
CA GLU A 42 16.58 4.28 -6.60
C GLU A 42 15.89 5.05 -5.46
N TRP A 43 14.56 5.11 -5.49
CA TRP A 43 13.81 5.91 -4.54
C TRP A 43 14.02 5.47 -3.09
N LEU A 44 13.95 6.45 -2.19
CA LEU A 44 13.95 6.27 -0.73
C LEU A 44 12.76 7.02 -0.14
N GLY A 45 12.12 6.45 0.87
CA GLY A 45 10.93 7.05 1.48
C GLY A 45 10.11 6.06 2.29
N HIS A 46 8.79 6.18 2.21
CA HIS A 46 7.83 5.32 2.88
C HIS A 46 6.62 5.08 1.98
N CYS A 47 6.41 3.81 1.64
CA CYS A 47 5.15 3.30 1.12
C CYS A 47 4.53 2.44 2.20
N LYS A 48 3.29 2.72 2.61
CA LYS A 48 2.60 1.98 3.68
C LYS A 48 1.15 1.72 3.28
N LEU A 49 0.72 0.46 3.42
CA LEU A 49 -0.67 0.06 3.30
C LEU A 49 -1.15 -0.44 4.66
N MET A 50 -2.17 0.20 5.20
CA MET A 50 -2.82 -0.15 6.46
C MET A 50 -4.20 -0.73 6.18
N VAL A 51 -4.58 -1.74 6.95
CA VAL A 51 -5.93 -2.31 6.98
C VAL A 51 -6.49 -2.20 8.39
N ASP A 52 -7.71 -1.72 8.50
CA ASP A 52 -8.52 -1.72 9.70
C ASP A 52 -9.84 -2.43 9.39
N THR A 53 -10.08 -3.58 10.01
CA THR A 53 -11.32 -4.36 9.84
C THR A 53 -12.31 -4.15 10.99
N GLY A 54 -12.06 -3.20 11.89
CA GLY A 54 -12.75 -3.02 13.16
C GLY A 54 -12.27 -3.98 14.27
N ASP A 55 -11.98 -5.23 13.91
CA ASP A 55 -11.49 -6.26 14.83
C ASP A 55 -9.95 -6.35 14.88
N GLN A 56 -9.27 -5.97 13.79
CA GLN A 56 -7.82 -5.98 13.69
C GLN A 56 -7.31 -4.81 12.87
N VAL A 57 -6.13 -4.31 13.28
CA VAL A 57 -5.37 -3.29 12.56
C VAL A 57 -3.97 -3.82 12.28
N GLY A 58 -3.57 -3.76 11.01
CA GLY A 58 -2.24 -4.16 10.55
C GLY A 58 -1.75 -3.26 9.44
N TYR A 59 -0.45 -3.19 9.24
CA TYR A 59 0.10 -2.52 8.07
C TYR A 59 1.35 -3.22 7.56
N VAL A 60 1.57 -3.07 6.26
CA VAL A 60 2.80 -3.41 5.58
C VAL A 60 3.44 -2.15 5.03
N SER A 61 4.77 -2.13 4.99
CA SER A 61 5.51 -1.00 4.46
C SER A 61 6.76 -1.40 3.69
N ARG A 62 7.21 -0.52 2.80
CA ARG A 62 8.47 -0.56 2.05
C ARG A 62 9.12 0.82 2.12
N THR A 63 10.43 0.88 2.28
CA THR A 63 11.16 2.15 2.48
C THR A 63 12.13 2.51 1.36
N GLU A 64 12.35 1.59 0.42
CA GLU A 64 13.29 1.75 -0.68
C GLU A 64 12.83 0.94 -1.90
N ALA A 65 13.32 1.34 -3.07
CA ALA A 65 13.07 0.66 -4.33
C ALA A 65 13.39 -0.84 -4.26
N ASN A 66 12.45 -1.69 -4.67
CA ASN A 66 12.57 -3.15 -4.61
C ASN A 66 12.95 -3.72 -3.23
N GLY A 67 12.76 -2.94 -2.16
CA GLY A 67 13.10 -3.33 -0.80
C GLY A 67 12.15 -4.39 -0.23
N HIS A 68 12.52 -4.93 0.93
CA HIS A 68 11.69 -5.91 1.61
C HIS A 68 10.43 -5.28 2.24
N ASN A 69 9.34 -6.05 2.22
CA ASN A 69 8.12 -5.68 2.92
C ASN A 69 8.30 -5.91 4.43
N SER A 70 7.98 -4.90 5.23
CA SER A 70 7.98 -4.97 6.69
C SER A 70 6.56 -4.86 7.23
N TRP A 71 6.11 -5.90 7.92
CA TRP A 71 4.80 -5.96 8.53
C TRP A 71 4.83 -5.56 10.00
N SER A 72 3.80 -4.82 10.41
CA SER A 72 3.40 -4.65 11.81
C SER A 72 2.00 -5.21 11.96
N ASN A 73 1.82 -6.15 12.90
CA ASN A 73 0.57 -6.88 13.11
C ASN A 73 0.05 -7.52 11.81
N ILE A 74 0.72 -8.58 11.34
CA ILE A 74 0.28 -9.33 10.15
C ILE A 74 -1.19 -9.73 10.32
N PRO A 75 -2.09 -9.34 9.39
CA PRO A 75 -3.51 -9.62 9.49
C PRO A 75 -3.78 -11.12 9.55
N LYS A 76 -4.64 -11.53 10.47
CA LYS A 76 -5.12 -12.92 10.55
C LYS A 76 -6.17 -13.15 9.46
N PRO A 77 -6.36 -14.41 9.02
CA PRO A 77 -7.45 -14.77 8.11
C PRO A 77 -8.81 -14.31 8.64
N LEU A 78 -9.68 -13.86 7.74
CA LEU A 78 -11.01 -13.41 8.09
C LEU A 78 -11.97 -14.60 8.20
N GLY A 79 -12.88 -14.57 9.19
CA GLY A 79 -13.90 -15.60 9.36
C GLY A 79 -15.15 -15.41 8.49
N ALA A 80 -15.36 -14.20 7.96
CA ALA A 80 -16.50 -13.83 7.13
C ALA A 80 -16.14 -12.62 6.25
N ALA A 81 -17.02 -12.31 5.28
CA ALA A 81 -16.91 -11.05 4.54
C ALA A 81 -16.99 -9.86 5.50
N THR A 82 -16.00 -8.98 5.42
CA THR A 82 -15.80 -7.88 6.39
C THR A 82 -15.52 -6.58 5.65
N LYS A 83 -16.24 -5.51 6.02
CA LYS A 83 -15.89 -4.17 5.54
C LYS A 83 -14.63 -3.70 6.27
N ALA A 84 -13.62 -3.32 5.51
CA ALA A 84 -12.38 -2.79 6.05
C ALA A 84 -12.09 -1.41 5.47
N GLU A 85 -11.50 -0.56 6.29
CA GLU A 85 -10.86 0.66 5.84
C GLU A 85 -9.41 0.35 5.47
N ILE A 86 -9.01 0.75 4.26
CA ILE A 86 -7.66 0.62 3.77
C ILE A 86 -7.09 2.02 3.58
N THR A 87 -5.91 2.26 4.14
CA THR A 87 -5.15 3.49 3.91
C THR A 87 -3.88 3.17 3.13
N ILE A 88 -3.69 3.85 2.01
CA ILE A 88 -2.50 3.79 1.16
C ILE A 88 -1.76 5.11 1.34
N TYR A 89 -0.55 5.06 1.89
CA TYR A 89 0.28 6.23 2.14
C TYR A 89 1.60 6.10 1.39
N ILE A 90 1.95 7.13 0.62
CA ILE A 90 3.21 7.24 -0.11
C ILE A 90 3.87 8.57 0.30
N ALA A 91 5.15 8.53 0.66
CA ALA A 91 5.97 9.71 0.86
C ALA A 91 7.41 9.40 0.44
N VAL A 92 7.88 9.97 -0.66
CA VAL A 92 9.14 9.58 -1.30
C VAL A 92 9.97 10.81 -1.64
N TYR A 93 11.28 10.72 -1.38
CA TYR A 93 12.24 11.77 -1.71
C TYR A 93 12.52 11.79 -3.21
N GLY A 94 12.61 12.99 -3.78
CA GLY A 94 13.02 13.20 -5.18
C GLY A 94 11.91 12.99 -6.21
N ILE A 95 10.65 12.87 -5.78
CA ILE A 95 9.47 12.90 -6.65
C ILE A 95 8.51 14.01 -6.22
N ASP A 96 7.59 14.40 -7.11
CA ASP A 96 6.50 15.34 -6.81
C ASP A 96 5.24 14.60 -6.29
N ASP A 97 4.26 15.35 -5.77
CA ASP A 97 2.98 14.81 -5.29
C ASP A 97 2.19 14.07 -6.39
N ARG A 98 2.37 14.46 -7.66
CA ARG A 98 1.70 13.80 -8.79
C ARG A 98 2.19 12.36 -8.94
N HIS A 99 3.50 12.11 -8.87
CA HIS A 99 4.05 10.76 -8.91
C HIS A 99 3.66 9.96 -7.66
N ALA A 100 3.66 10.58 -6.48
CA ALA A 100 3.18 9.92 -5.27
C ALA A 100 1.71 9.50 -5.39
N GLN A 101 0.86 10.36 -5.98
CA GLN A 101 -0.54 10.06 -6.24
C GLN A 101 -0.72 8.93 -7.24
N LEU A 102 0.07 8.89 -8.32
CA LEU A 102 0.06 7.79 -9.29
C LEU A 102 0.46 6.46 -8.64
N ALA A 103 1.46 6.46 -7.77
CA ALA A 103 1.89 5.28 -7.03
C ALA A 103 0.80 4.78 -6.06
N ALA A 104 0.15 5.68 -5.32
CA ALA A 104 -0.97 5.33 -4.45
C ALA A 104 -2.14 4.75 -5.25
N GLN A 105 -2.43 5.30 -6.44
CA GLN A 105 -3.44 4.77 -7.35
C GLN A 105 -3.07 3.40 -7.91
N ALA A 106 -1.80 3.15 -8.24
CA ALA A 106 -1.35 1.84 -8.69
C ALA A 106 -1.60 0.75 -7.63
N ALA A 107 -1.28 1.03 -6.36
CA ALA A 107 -1.62 0.15 -5.24
C ALA A 107 -3.14 -0.06 -5.10
N GLN A 108 -3.93 1.02 -5.19
CA GLN A 108 -5.39 0.95 -5.10
C GLN A 108 -5.99 0.08 -6.21
N THR A 109 -5.55 0.27 -7.45
CA THR A 109 -5.99 -0.53 -8.60
C THR A 109 -5.65 -1.99 -8.41
N MET A 110 -4.44 -2.30 -7.92
CA MET A 110 -4.03 -3.68 -7.65
C MET A 110 -4.92 -4.35 -6.60
N LEU A 111 -5.24 -3.65 -5.49
CA LEU A 111 -6.17 -4.17 -4.49
C LEU A 111 -7.53 -4.52 -5.10
N LYS A 112 -8.11 -3.60 -5.88
CA LYS A 112 -9.43 -3.80 -6.49
C LYS A 112 -9.48 -4.92 -7.52
N GLN A 113 -8.37 -5.23 -8.19
CA GLN A 113 -8.30 -6.29 -9.20
C GLN A 113 -8.19 -7.69 -8.60
N LEU A 114 -7.62 -7.79 -7.40
CA LEU A 114 -7.35 -9.06 -6.73
C LEU A 114 -8.41 -9.46 -5.69
N MET A 115 -9.41 -8.60 -5.49
CA MET A 115 -10.57 -8.83 -4.64
C MET A 115 -11.71 -9.46 -5.43
#